data_AF-J9FUQ1-F1
#
_entry.id   AF-J9FUQ1-F1
#
_cell.length_a   1.000
_cell.length_b   1.000
_cell.length_c   1.000
_cell.angle_alpha   90.00
_cell.angle_beta   90.00
_cell.angle_gamma   90.00
#
_symmetry.space_group_name_H-M   'P 1'
#
loop_
_entity.id
_entity.type
_entity.pdbx_description
1 polymer ?
#
loop_
_entity_poly.entity_id
_entity_poly.type
_entity_poly.pdbx_seq_one_letter_code
_entity_poly.pdbx_strand_id
1 'polypeptide(L)'
;PSEKERAYNIIQTYKKELYNSRILIRIDKQIVRMEEQKRRLKVEELSFNSYYEFALERIPQIVAQEKIQFNIRDFAAILKQFYRGGELEMTLNSDLDINLFDEQFIVFEIDKIKDDPVLFPIVVLIIMDVFLQKMRIKKGRKALIIEEAWKAIASPTMAEYIKYLYKTVRKFHGIAGVVTQELNDVIDSPI
;
A
#
# COMPACT_ATOMS: atom_id res chain seq x y z
N PRO A 1 53.98 -40.26 0.25
CA PRO A 1 53.64 -38.83 0.48
C PRO A 1 54.67 -38.18 1.43
N SER A 2 55.32 -37.13 0.97
CA SER A 2 56.29 -36.35 1.74
C SER A 2 55.61 -35.78 2.99
N GLU A 3 56.30 -35.70 4.15
CA GLU A 3 55.76 -35.08 5.37
C GLU A 3 55.25 -33.65 5.12
N LYS A 4 55.87 -32.93 4.17
CA LYS A 4 55.39 -31.62 3.69
C LYS A 4 54.00 -31.67 3.08
N GLU A 5 53.67 -32.74 2.37
CA GLU A 5 52.38 -32.93 1.68
C GLU A 5 51.26 -33.19 2.69
N ARG A 6 51.55 -33.98 3.75
CA ARG A 6 50.64 -34.16 4.89
C ARG A 6 50.44 -32.85 5.66
N ALA A 7 51.53 -32.13 5.97
CA ALA A 7 51.44 -30.85 6.65
C ALA A 7 50.64 -29.81 5.85
N TYR A 8 50.82 -29.77 4.53
CA TYR A 8 50.06 -28.89 3.64
C TYR A 8 48.56 -29.20 3.67
N ASN A 9 48.18 -30.47 3.58
CA ASN A 9 46.77 -30.88 3.65
C ASN A 9 46.13 -30.52 5.00
N ILE A 10 46.85 -30.72 6.10
CA ILE A 10 46.38 -30.33 7.45
C ILE A 10 46.15 -28.82 7.54
N ILE A 11 47.09 -28.00 7.03
CA ILE A 11 46.98 -26.54 7.01
C ILE A 11 45.78 -26.09 6.15
N GLN A 12 45.53 -26.74 5.02
CA GLN A 12 44.39 -26.43 4.16
C GLN A 12 43.05 -26.74 4.85
N THR A 13 42.96 -27.87 5.57
CA THR A 13 41.76 -28.22 6.36
C THR A 13 41.48 -27.19 7.45
N TYR A 14 42.49 -26.83 8.25
CA TYR A 14 42.32 -25.79 9.29
C TYR A 14 41.99 -24.41 8.71
N LYS A 15 42.57 -24.03 7.55
CA LYS A 15 42.18 -22.79 6.85
C LYS A 15 40.70 -22.81 6.45
N LYS A 16 40.21 -23.94 5.94
CA LYS A 16 38.81 -24.10 5.53
C LYS A 16 37.86 -24.04 6.74
N GLU A 17 38.22 -24.67 7.85
CA GLU A 17 37.47 -24.61 9.10
C GLU A 17 37.43 -23.20 9.71
N LEU A 18 38.56 -22.48 9.71
CA LEU A 18 38.63 -21.08 10.15
C LEU A 18 37.78 -20.17 9.25
N TYR A 19 37.82 -20.39 7.94
CA TYR A 19 37.01 -19.64 6.98
C TYR A 19 35.51 -19.89 7.20
N ASN A 20 35.10 -21.14 7.35
CA ASN A 20 33.72 -21.53 7.66
C ASN A 20 33.25 -20.94 9.00
N SER A 21 34.08 -21.01 10.04
CA SER A 21 33.79 -20.41 11.35
C SER A 21 33.58 -18.90 11.24
N ARG A 22 34.40 -18.21 10.45
CA ARG A 22 34.25 -16.77 10.19
C ARG A 22 32.99 -16.43 9.39
N ILE A 23 32.56 -17.30 8.47
CA ILE A 23 31.28 -17.16 7.76
C ILE A 23 30.11 -17.35 8.73
N LEU A 24 30.13 -18.41 9.53
CA LEU A 24 29.11 -18.69 10.54
C LEU A 24 28.91 -17.50 11.49
N ILE A 25 29.99 -16.93 12.03
CA ILE A 25 29.94 -15.73 12.88
C ILE A 25 29.31 -14.53 12.17
N ARG A 26 29.54 -14.35 10.86
CA ARG A 26 28.90 -13.27 10.09
C ARG A 26 27.42 -13.51 9.88
N ILE A 27 27.03 -14.74 9.55
CA ILE A 27 25.63 -15.12 9.35
C ILE A 27 24.88 -14.92 10.67
N ASP A 28 25.44 -15.38 11.78
CA ASP A 28 24.80 -15.28 13.10
C ASP A 28 24.62 -13.81 13.52
N LYS A 29 25.63 -12.97 13.30
CA LYS A 29 25.51 -11.51 13.50
C LYS A 29 24.47 -10.85 12.60
N GLN A 30 24.30 -11.34 11.36
CA GLN A 30 23.24 -10.86 10.48
C GLN A 30 21.86 -11.30 10.97
N ILE A 31 21.70 -12.55 11.41
CA ILE A 31 20.45 -13.07 11.97
C ILE A 31 20.03 -12.27 13.19
N VAL A 32 20.96 -12.05 14.14
CA VAL A 32 20.69 -11.25 15.35
C VAL A 32 20.23 -9.83 14.99
N ARG A 33 20.91 -9.16 14.05
CA ARG A 33 20.47 -7.83 13.58
C ARG A 33 19.07 -7.85 12.96
N MET A 34 18.78 -8.88 12.16
CA MET A 34 17.46 -9.03 11.52
C MET A 34 16.35 -9.32 12.55
N GLU A 35 16.63 -10.13 13.58
CA GLU A 35 15.69 -10.41 14.66
C GLU A 35 15.43 -9.18 15.53
N GLU A 36 16.47 -8.41 15.86
CA GLU A 36 16.35 -7.15 16.59
C GLU A 36 15.53 -6.12 15.81
N GLN A 37 15.75 -6.01 14.49
CA GLN A 37 14.95 -5.15 13.61
C GLN A 37 13.48 -5.59 13.57
N LYS A 38 13.20 -6.90 13.49
CA LYS A 38 11.81 -7.42 13.53
C LYS A 38 11.12 -7.15 14.85
N ARG A 39 11.83 -7.24 15.98
CA ARG A 39 11.25 -6.97 17.31
C ARG A 39 10.84 -5.52 17.52
N ARG A 40 11.50 -4.58 16.82
CA ARG A 40 11.16 -3.14 16.87
C ARG A 40 9.91 -2.79 16.08
N LEU A 41 9.59 -3.57 15.05
CA LEU A 41 8.39 -3.42 14.21
C LEU A 41 7.11 -3.98 14.88
N LYS A 42 6.90 -3.70 16.18
CA LYS A 42 5.63 -4.05 16.83
C LYS A 42 4.57 -3.04 16.42
N VAL A 43 3.54 -3.53 15.72
CA VAL A 43 2.37 -2.75 15.33
C VAL A 43 1.30 -2.96 16.40
N GLU A 44 0.94 -1.90 17.14
CA GLU A 44 -0.05 -1.95 18.22
C GLU A 44 -1.49 -1.82 17.69
N GLU A 45 -1.69 -1.04 16.63
CA GLU A 45 -2.99 -0.77 15.99
C GLU A 45 -2.87 -0.78 14.47
N LEU A 46 -3.99 -1.00 13.77
CA LEU A 46 -4.05 -0.92 12.31
C LEU A 46 -4.61 0.45 11.91
N SER A 47 -3.72 1.39 11.62
CA SER A 47 -4.07 2.76 11.21
C SER A 47 -3.04 3.26 10.18
N PHE A 48 -3.32 4.41 9.56
CA PHE A 48 -2.33 5.04 8.69
C PHE A 48 -1.07 5.46 9.48
N ASN A 49 -1.24 5.84 10.75
CA ASN A 49 -0.10 6.18 11.62
C ASN A 49 0.86 5.01 11.79
N SER A 50 0.35 3.84 12.16
CA SER A 50 1.19 2.65 12.35
C SER A 50 1.78 2.16 11.03
N TYR A 51 1.07 2.33 9.91
CA TYR A 51 1.62 2.10 8.57
C TYR A 51 2.79 3.03 8.25
N TYR A 52 2.66 4.34 8.51
CA TYR A 52 3.70 5.33 8.26
C TYR A 52 4.98 5.00 9.04
N GLU A 53 4.85 4.76 10.35
CA GLU A 53 5.96 4.37 11.22
C GLU A 53 6.64 3.08 10.73
N PHE A 54 5.84 2.04 10.44
CA PHE A 54 6.32 0.78 9.89
C PHE A 54 7.07 0.98 8.56
N ALA A 55 6.54 1.80 7.65
CA ALA A 55 7.13 2.03 6.34
C ALA A 55 8.49 2.73 6.46
N LEU A 56 8.63 3.71 7.35
CA LEU A 56 9.90 4.41 7.59
C LEU A 56 11.00 3.49 8.12
N GLU A 57 10.63 2.48 8.92
CA GLU A 57 11.60 1.50 9.41
C GLU A 57 11.87 0.36 8.41
N ARG A 58 10.83 -0.13 7.73
CA ARG A 58 10.89 -1.34 6.91
C ARG A 58 11.44 -1.08 5.50
N ILE A 59 11.04 0.00 4.84
CA ILE A 59 11.47 0.29 3.47
C ILE A 59 13.00 0.40 3.36
N PRO A 60 13.71 1.13 4.24
CA PRO A 60 15.18 1.18 4.18
C PRO A 60 15.86 -0.18 4.29
N GLN A 61 15.28 -1.12 5.04
CA GLN A 61 15.80 -2.48 5.16
C GLN A 61 15.65 -3.23 3.83
N ILE A 62 14.49 -3.13 3.19
CA ILE A 62 14.22 -3.75 1.88
C ILE A 62 15.15 -3.15 0.82
N VAL A 63 15.30 -1.82 0.81
CA VAL A 63 16.20 -1.09 -0.08
C VAL A 63 17.64 -1.59 0.05
N ALA A 64 18.12 -1.78 1.28
CA ALA A 64 19.46 -2.31 1.53
C ALA A 64 19.62 -3.79 1.15
N GLN A 65 18.59 -4.61 1.36
CA GLN A 65 18.58 -6.05 1.05
C GLN A 65 18.56 -6.30 -0.46
N GLU A 66 17.64 -5.65 -1.16
CA GLU A 66 17.40 -5.82 -2.61
C GLU A 66 18.33 -4.93 -3.46
N LYS A 67 19.10 -4.03 -2.84
CA LYS A 67 20.00 -3.07 -3.50
C LYS A 67 19.30 -2.20 -4.55
N ILE A 68 18.05 -1.83 -4.28
CA ILE A 68 17.27 -0.93 -5.12
C ILE A 68 17.50 0.52 -4.69
N GLN A 69 17.15 1.47 -5.55
CA GLN A 69 17.12 2.89 -5.19
C GLN A 69 15.69 3.31 -4.86
N PHE A 70 15.51 3.97 -3.71
CA PHE A 70 14.23 4.52 -3.28
C PHE A 70 14.47 5.75 -2.41
N ASN A 71 13.83 6.88 -2.74
CA ASN A 71 13.93 8.09 -1.93
C ASN A 71 12.94 8.05 -0.76
N ILE A 72 13.39 7.47 0.36
CA ILE A 72 12.59 7.39 1.58
C ILE A 72 12.24 8.77 2.15
N ARG A 73 13.05 9.81 1.92
CA ARG A 73 12.80 11.15 2.46
C ARG A 73 11.64 11.82 1.75
N ASP A 74 11.59 11.74 0.42
CA ASP A 74 10.48 12.30 -0.36
C ASP A 74 9.19 11.55 -0.04
N PHE A 75 9.25 10.21 0.02
CA PHE A 75 8.13 9.38 0.47
C PHE A 75 7.62 9.79 1.86
N ALA A 76 8.54 9.92 2.82
CA ALA A 76 8.21 10.33 4.18
C ALA A 76 7.58 11.73 4.23
N ALA A 77 8.07 12.66 3.42
CA ALA A 77 7.57 14.03 3.36
C ALA A 77 6.16 14.10 2.78
N ILE A 78 5.89 13.38 1.69
CA ILE A 78 4.55 13.32 1.06
C ILE A 78 3.53 12.73 2.04
N LEU A 79 3.86 11.64 2.73
CA LEU A 79 2.93 10.98 3.63
C LEU A 79 2.78 11.68 4.98
N LYS A 80 3.73 12.54 5.37
CA LYS A 80 3.73 13.23 6.67
C LYS A 80 2.48 14.06 6.92
N GLN A 81 1.86 14.62 5.88
CA GLN A 81 0.64 15.43 6.03
C GLN A 81 -0.56 14.61 6.54
N PHE A 82 -0.58 13.29 6.33
CA PHE A 82 -1.63 12.38 6.78
C PHE A 82 -1.27 11.67 8.11
N TYR A 83 -0.01 11.78 8.54
CA TYR A 83 0.45 11.25 9.82
C TYR A 83 0.00 12.15 10.97
N ARG A 84 -0.06 11.61 12.19
CA ARG A 84 -0.44 12.36 13.39
C ARG A 84 0.27 13.70 13.55
N GLY A 85 -0.51 14.76 13.77
CA GLY A 85 -0.05 16.15 13.80
C GLY A 85 0.12 16.82 12.43
N GLY A 86 -0.23 16.14 11.34
CA GLY A 86 -0.31 16.70 9.99
C GLY A 86 -1.66 17.38 9.70
N GLU A 87 -1.69 18.21 8.66
CA GLU A 87 -2.90 18.97 8.28
C GLU A 87 -4.08 18.07 7.88
N LEU A 88 -3.79 16.85 7.41
CA LEU A 88 -4.77 15.87 6.92
C LEU A 88 -4.80 14.60 7.79
N GLU A 89 -4.36 14.68 9.06
CA GLU A 89 -4.30 13.55 10.00
C GLU A 89 -5.60 12.74 10.05
N MET A 90 -6.74 13.43 10.07
CA MET A 90 -8.06 12.83 10.22
C MET A 90 -8.54 12.08 8.98
N THR A 91 -7.96 12.34 7.81
CA THR A 91 -8.45 11.80 6.53
C THR A 91 -8.28 10.29 6.44
N LEU A 92 -7.16 9.74 6.91
CA LEU A 92 -6.82 8.31 6.78
C LEU A 92 -6.81 7.54 8.12
N ASN A 93 -6.98 8.24 9.24
CA ASN A 93 -7.00 7.63 10.58
C ASN A 93 -8.38 7.69 11.26
N SER A 94 -9.42 8.13 10.56
CA SER A 94 -10.76 8.18 11.18
C SER A 94 -11.37 6.78 11.31
N ASP A 95 -12.06 6.51 12.44
CA ASP A 95 -12.75 5.24 12.75
C ASP A 95 -14.01 4.97 11.89
N LEU A 96 -14.11 5.61 10.72
CA LEU A 96 -15.29 5.56 9.84
C LEU A 96 -15.59 4.11 9.37
N ASP A 97 -14.57 3.26 9.31
CA ASP A 97 -14.60 1.91 8.71
C ASP A 97 -15.58 0.94 9.39
N ILE A 98 -15.81 1.06 10.70
CA ILE A 98 -16.60 0.05 11.43
C ILE A 98 -18.10 0.19 11.11
N ASN A 99 -18.58 1.41 10.84
CA ASN A 99 -20.01 1.66 10.68
C ASN A 99 -20.48 1.55 9.22
N LEU A 100 -19.70 2.03 8.24
CA LEU A 100 -20.12 2.02 6.84
C LEU A 100 -20.32 0.62 6.27
N PHE A 101 -19.61 -0.39 6.77
CA PHE A 101 -19.64 -1.71 6.15
C PHE A 101 -21.00 -2.43 6.30
N ASP A 102 -21.77 -2.09 7.33
CA ASP A 102 -23.07 -2.69 7.61
C ASP A 102 -24.26 -1.89 7.03
N GLU A 103 -24.05 -0.61 6.70
CA GLU A 103 -25.12 0.26 6.22
C GLU A 103 -25.65 -0.12 4.82
N GLN A 104 -26.96 -0.08 4.61
CA GLN A 104 -27.54 -0.45 3.31
C GLN A 104 -27.53 0.71 2.30
N PHE A 105 -27.50 1.94 2.80
CA PHE A 105 -27.53 3.16 1.99
C PHE A 105 -26.47 4.12 2.50
N ILE A 106 -25.56 4.52 1.61
CA ILE A 106 -24.40 5.33 1.93
C ILE A 106 -24.34 6.46 0.92
N VAL A 107 -24.19 7.68 1.42
CA VAL A 107 -24.01 8.89 0.60
C VAL A 107 -22.70 9.53 1.03
N PHE A 108 -21.83 9.78 0.05
CA PHE A 108 -20.57 10.49 0.26
C PHE A 108 -20.70 11.89 -0.31
N GLU A 109 -20.69 12.90 0.56
CA GLU A 109 -20.61 14.31 0.14
C GLU A 109 -19.15 14.68 -0.12
N ILE A 110 -18.79 14.86 -1.39
CA ILE A 110 -17.43 15.15 -1.84
C ILE A 110 -17.26 16.57 -2.39
N ASP A 111 -18.30 17.40 -2.31
CA ASP A 111 -18.31 18.75 -2.89
C ASP A 111 -17.20 19.65 -2.32
N LYS A 112 -16.87 19.49 -1.04
CA LYS A 112 -15.84 20.31 -0.37
C LYS A 112 -14.42 20.00 -0.83
N ILE A 113 -14.20 18.81 -1.38
CA ILE A 113 -12.88 18.34 -1.80
C ILE A 113 -12.76 18.19 -3.31
N LYS A 114 -13.83 18.46 -4.10
CA LYS A 114 -13.85 18.20 -5.54
C LYS A 114 -12.77 18.93 -6.34
N ASP A 115 -12.38 20.10 -5.86
CA ASP A 115 -11.35 20.94 -6.48
C ASP A 115 -9.95 20.69 -5.90
N ASP A 116 -9.81 19.82 -4.90
CA ASP A 116 -8.52 19.46 -4.30
C ASP A 116 -7.83 18.36 -5.12
N PRO A 117 -6.72 18.66 -5.82
CA PRO A 117 -6.07 17.70 -6.71
C PRO A 117 -5.38 16.54 -5.98
N VAL A 118 -5.20 16.62 -4.66
CA VAL A 118 -4.55 15.59 -3.84
C VAL A 118 -5.58 14.74 -3.12
N LEU A 119 -6.51 15.38 -2.40
CA LEU A 119 -7.51 14.67 -1.61
C LEU A 119 -8.56 13.98 -2.47
N PHE A 120 -9.01 14.64 -3.54
CA PHE A 120 -10.11 14.11 -4.34
C PHE A 120 -9.82 12.73 -4.92
N PRO A 121 -8.68 12.49 -5.61
CA PRO A 121 -8.39 11.17 -6.13
C PRO A 121 -8.26 10.11 -5.03
N ILE A 122 -7.64 10.46 -3.89
CA ILE A 122 -7.44 9.54 -2.77
C ILE A 122 -8.78 9.10 -2.19
N VAL A 123 -9.67 10.05 -1.88
CA VAL A 123 -10.99 9.76 -1.29
C VAL A 123 -11.84 8.95 -2.26
N VAL A 124 -11.81 9.28 -3.55
CA VAL A 124 -12.52 8.52 -4.59
C VAL A 124 -12.04 7.06 -4.65
N LEU A 125 -10.73 6.82 -4.63
CA LEU A 125 -10.19 5.45 -4.62
C LEU A 125 -10.63 4.68 -3.39
N ILE A 126 -10.61 5.32 -2.21
CA ILE A 126 -11.06 4.71 -0.96
C ILE A 126 -12.54 4.33 -1.06
N ILE A 127 -13.40 5.23 -1.53
CA ILE A 127 -14.84 4.96 -1.70
C ILE A 127 -15.08 3.79 -2.66
N MET A 128 -14.39 3.78 -3.80
CA MET A 128 -14.50 2.70 -4.77
C MET A 128 -14.00 1.37 -4.21
N ASP A 129 -12.90 1.37 -3.46
CA ASP A 129 -12.33 0.17 -2.84
C ASP A 129 -13.27 -0.39 -1.76
N VAL A 130 -13.79 0.46 -0.87
CA VAL A 130 -14.81 0.10 0.13
C VAL A 130 -16.04 -0.52 -0.54
N PHE A 131 -16.52 0.08 -1.63
CA PHE A 131 -17.63 -0.47 -2.41
C PHE A 131 -17.30 -1.86 -2.98
N LEU A 132 -16.12 -2.04 -3.56
CA LEU A 132 -15.65 -3.34 -4.09
C LEU A 132 -15.51 -4.39 -3.00
N GLN A 133 -14.96 -4.05 -1.84
CA GLN A 133 -14.86 -4.93 -0.68
C GLN A 133 -16.26 -5.36 -0.21
N LYS A 134 -17.19 -4.41 -0.10
CA LYS A 134 -18.58 -4.68 0.28
C LYS A 134 -19.28 -5.59 -0.72
N MET A 135 -19.04 -5.40 -2.02
CA MET A 135 -19.52 -6.29 -3.08
C MET A 135 -19.02 -7.73 -2.94
N ARG A 136 -17.76 -7.92 -2.53
CA ARG A 136 -17.15 -9.25 -2.36
C ARG A 136 -17.62 -9.97 -1.10
N ILE A 137 -17.77 -9.25 0.01
CA ILE A 137 -17.98 -9.84 1.33
C ILE A 137 -19.47 -9.94 1.67
N LYS A 138 -20.25 -8.89 1.41
CA LYS A 138 -21.67 -8.86 1.78
C LYS A 138 -22.52 -9.45 0.67
N LYS A 139 -23.58 -10.18 1.04
CA LYS A 139 -24.59 -10.68 0.09
C LYS A 139 -25.43 -9.52 -0.47
N GLY A 140 -26.22 -9.80 -1.51
CA GLY A 140 -27.13 -8.83 -2.13
C GLY A 140 -26.49 -8.00 -3.25
N ARG A 141 -27.35 -7.54 -4.17
CA ARG A 141 -26.97 -6.63 -5.26
C ARG A 141 -26.67 -5.25 -4.69
N LYS A 142 -25.64 -4.59 -5.21
CA LYS A 142 -25.26 -3.23 -4.78
C LYS A 142 -25.13 -2.34 -6.00
N ALA A 143 -25.45 -1.07 -5.80
CA ALA A 143 -25.33 -0.04 -6.80
C ALA A 143 -24.32 1.00 -6.31
N LEU A 144 -23.42 1.42 -7.19
CA LEU A 144 -22.61 2.62 -7.02
C LEU A 144 -23.11 3.65 -8.03
N ILE A 145 -23.54 4.80 -7.54
CA ILE A 145 -24.00 5.92 -8.36
C ILE A 145 -23.04 7.09 -8.14
N ILE A 146 -22.53 7.65 -9.24
CA ILE A 146 -21.56 8.75 -9.23
C ILE A 146 -22.22 9.95 -9.91
N GLU A 147 -22.49 11.01 -9.15
CA GLU A 147 -23.10 12.25 -9.67
C GLU A 147 -22.04 13.30 -9.92
N GLU A 148 -22.00 13.87 -11.13
CA GLU A 148 -21.23 15.07 -11.58
C GLU A 148 -19.71 15.12 -11.27
N ALA A 149 -19.19 14.18 -10.50
CA ALA A 149 -17.81 14.02 -10.09
C ALA A 149 -17.03 13.12 -11.05
N TRP A 150 -17.73 12.48 -12.00
CA TRP A 150 -17.14 11.48 -12.87
C TRP A 150 -16.03 12.04 -13.79
N LYS A 151 -16.10 13.34 -14.14
CA LYS A 151 -15.06 14.05 -14.90
C LYS A 151 -13.76 14.18 -14.13
N ALA A 152 -13.87 14.62 -12.87
CA ALA A 152 -12.73 14.85 -12.01
C ALA A 152 -12.01 13.52 -11.70
N ILE A 153 -12.73 12.40 -11.74
CA ILE A 153 -12.16 11.07 -11.60
C ILE A 153 -11.69 10.47 -12.93
N ALA A 154 -11.94 11.06 -14.10
CA ALA A 154 -11.57 10.49 -15.40
C ALA A 154 -10.12 10.83 -15.82
N SER A 155 -9.20 10.99 -14.87
CA SER A 155 -7.78 11.11 -15.20
C SER A 155 -7.28 9.81 -15.86
N PRO A 156 -6.24 9.86 -16.72
CA PRO A 156 -5.71 8.66 -17.37
C PRO A 156 -5.35 7.53 -16.39
N THR A 157 -4.86 7.89 -15.20
CA THR A 157 -4.53 6.93 -14.14
C THR A 157 -5.77 6.28 -13.53
N MET A 158 -6.86 7.02 -13.34
CA MET A 158 -8.11 6.47 -12.82
C MET A 158 -8.92 5.70 -13.86
N ALA A 159 -8.79 6.02 -15.15
CA ALA A 159 -9.58 5.41 -16.21
C ALA A 159 -9.50 3.87 -16.19
N GLU A 160 -8.30 3.31 -16.01
CA GLU A 160 -8.10 1.87 -15.88
C GLU A 160 -8.74 1.30 -14.60
N TYR A 161 -8.69 2.04 -13.49
CA TYR A 161 -9.34 1.62 -12.24
C TYR A 161 -10.86 1.64 -12.35
N ILE A 162 -11.44 2.67 -12.96
CA ILE A 162 -12.88 2.77 -13.25
C ILE A 162 -13.31 1.65 -14.18
N LYS A 163 -12.56 1.37 -15.24
CA LYS A 163 -12.82 0.24 -16.15
C LYS A 163 -12.77 -1.10 -15.43
N TYR A 164 -11.83 -1.29 -14.50
CA TYR A 164 -11.79 -2.46 -13.64
C TYR A 164 -13.02 -2.55 -12.72
N LEU A 165 -13.43 -1.43 -12.11
CA LEU A 165 -14.61 -1.32 -11.27
C LEU A 165 -15.86 -1.76 -12.06
N TYR A 166 -16.14 -1.18 -13.21
CA TYR A 166 -17.28 -1.55 -14.06
C TYR A 166 -17.29 -3.04 -14.42
N LYS A 167 -16.14 -3.60 -14.84
CA LYS A 167 -16.01 -5.03 -15.15
C LYS A 167 -16.32 -5.90 -13.93
N THR A 168 -15.87 -5.48 -12.75
CA THR A 168 -16.06 -6.21 -11.50
C THR A 168 -17.50 -6.12 -11.04
N VAL A 169 -18.10 -4.93 -11.01
CA VAL A 169 -19.52 -4.72 -10.66
C VAL A 169 -20.43 -5.64 -11.48
N ARG A 170 -20.19 -5.71 -12.79
CA ARG A 170 -20.95 -6.59 -13.70
C ARG A 170 -20.87 -8.07 -13.32
N LYS A 171 -19.68 -8.57 -12.95
CA LYS A 171 -19.47 -9.97 -12.55
C LYS A 171 -20.25 -10.34 -11.30
N PHE A 172 -20.47 -9.38 -10.41
CA PHE A 172 -21.20 -9.56 -9.15
C PHE A 172 -22.68 -9.15 -9.25
N HIS A 173 -23.21 -8.98 -10.46
CA HIS A 173 -24.60 -8.54 -10.70
C HIS A 173 -24.99 -7.23 -9.98
N GLY A 174 -24.01 -6.34 -9.80
CA GLY A 174 -24.23 -4.99 -9.28
C GLY A 174 -24.53 -3.97 -10.38
N ILE A 175 -24.71 -2.72 -9.96
CA ILE A 175 -24.94 -1.58 -10.86
C ILE A 175 -23.84 -0.55 -10.60
N ALA A 176 -23.25 -0.01 -11.67
CA ALA A 176 -22.39 1.16 -11.62
C ALA A 176 -23.01 2.18 -12.58
N GLY A 177 -23.49 3.29 -12.05
CA GLY A 177 -24.18 4.34 -12.79
C GLY A 177 -23.45 5.66 -12.63
N VAL A 178 -23.43 6.45 -13.70
CA VAL A 178 -22.96 7.84 -13.67
C VAL A 178 -24.13 8.72 -14.05
N VAL A 179 -24.30 9.80 -13.31
CA VAL A 179 -25.30 10.84 -13.56
C VAL A 179 -24.54 12.12 -13.91
N THR A 180 -24.83 12.67 -15.09
CA THR A 180 -24.24 13.91 -15.59
C THR A 180 -25.28 14.68 -16.40
N GLN A 181 -25.19 16.01 -16.36
CA GLN A 181 -26.09 16.91 -17.09
C GLN A 181 -25.58 17.27 -18.50
N GLU A 182 -24.28 17.11 -18.74
CA GLU A 182 -23.62 17.43 -20.01
C GLU A 182 -23.27 16.12 -20.73
N LEU A 183 -23.95 15.84 -21.85
CA LEU A 183 -23.82 14.57 -22.59
C LEU A 183 -22.46 14.45 -23.30
N ASN A 184 -21.92 15.57 -23.80
CA ASN A 184 -20.62 15.61 -24.46
C ASN A 184 -19.50 15.14 -23.53
N ASP A 185 -19.68 15.33 -22.23
CA ASP A 185 -18.72 14.89 -21.25
C ASP A 185 -18.40 13.40 -21.37
N VAL A 186 -19.46 12.58 -21.53
CA VAL A 186 -19.36 11.11 -21.52
C VAL A 186 -18.73 10.61 -22.83
N ILE A 187 -18.96 11.36 -23.91
CA ILE A 187 -18.61 11.00 -25.27
C ILE A 187 -17.17 11.44 -25.59
N ASP A 188 -16.73 12.59 -25.07
CA ASP A 188 -15.42 13.17 -25.36
C ASP A 188 -14.33 12.79 -24.34
N SER A 189 -14.68 12.08 -23.25
CA SER A 189 -13.69 11.54 -22.33
C SER A 189 -12.94 10.37 -22.97
N PRO A 190 -11.63 10.50 -23.27
CA PRO A 190 -10.85 9.37 -23.78
C PRO A 190 -10.80 8.29 -22.69
N ILE A 191 -11.42 7.14 -22.95
CA ILE A 191 -11.26 5.91 -22.14
C ILE A 191 -9.95 5.23 -22.53
#